data_AF-A0A7W1GUZ6-F1
#
_entry.id   AF-A0A7W1GUZ6-F1
#
_cell.length_a   1.000
_cell.length_b   1.000
_cell.length_c   1.000
_cell.angle_alpha   90.00
_cell.angle_beta   90.00
_cell.angle_gamma   90.00
#
_symmetry.space_group_name_H-M   'P 1'
#
loop_
_entity.id
_entity.type
_entity.pdbx_description
1 polymer ?
#
loop_
_entity_poly.entity_id
_entity_poly.type
_entity_poly.pdbx_seq_one_letter_code
_entity_poly.pdbx_strand_id
1 'polypeptide(L)'
;MATIDKLDNDIYIQYARRTQLIEQINRQYHFEEAASIPPHILLVDIYPKLAEMDILFGISAVHTPWAYFFAPPKYQFQRRSPFGFFRVAPSLGSFEKEGEDERQLDETVCDNEEDEKDKKILKTCFGEIHKINNWLSFIVGRVGQFLQG
;
A
#
# COMPACT_ATOMS: atom_id res chain seq x y z
N MET A 1 15.50 -31.57 -25.49
CA MET A 1 14.18 -31.66 -24.85
C MET A 1 14.42 -32.14 -23.43
N ALA A 2 14.38 -31.24 -22.44
CA ALA A 2 14.67 -31.59 -21.04
C ALA A 2 13.40 -32.19 -20.42
N THR A 3 13.42 -33.49 -20.12
CA THR A 3 12.37 -34.16 -19.35
C THR A 3 12.41 -33.67 -17.90
N ILE A 4 11.22 -33.57 -17.31
CA ILE A 4 10.93 -33.01 -15.98
C ILE A 4 11.78 -33.64 -14.87
N ASP A 5 12.29 -34.86 -15.06
CA ASP A 5 13.00 -35.68 -14.06
C ASP A 5 14.41 -35.20 -13.65
N LYS A 6 14.86 -34.01 -14.11
CA LYS A 6 16.19 -33.43 -13.74
C LYS A 6 16.10 -32.23 -12.80
N LEU A 7 14.92 -31.90 -12.28
CA LEU A 7 14.78 -30.81 -11.32
C LEU A 7 15.15 -31.29 -9.92
N ASP A 8 15.77 -30.39 -9.15
CA ASP A 8 16.14 -30.68 -7.75
C ASP A 8 14.87 -30.94 -6.92
N ASN A 9 14.96 -31.83 -5.92
CA ASN A 9 13.82 -32.22 -5.08
C ASN A 9 13.16 -31.00 -4.40
N ASP A 10 13.94 -29.96 -4.11
CA ASP A 10 13.47 -28.70 -3.57
C ASP A 10 12.44 -28.00 -4.47
N ILE A 11 12.56 -28.13 -5.79
CA ILE A 11 11.62 -27.53 -6.75
C ILE A 11 10.26 -28.22 -6.66
N TYR A 12 10.25 -29.55 -6.51
CA TYR A 12 9.02 -30.32 -6.31
C TYR A 12 8.37 -29.99 -4.96
N ILE A 13 9.15 -29.84 -3.89
CA ILE A 13 8.65 -29.44 -2.58
C ILE A 13 8.04 -28.03 -2.63
N GLN A 14 8.70 -27.08 -3.31
CA GLN A 14 8.18 -25.74 -3.50
C GLN A 14 6.90 -25.72 -4.34
N TYR A 15 6.85 -26.52 -5.41
CA TYR A 15 5.65 -26.67 -6.24
C TYR A 15 4.48 -27.23 -5.43
N ALA A 16 4.68 -28.34 -4.71
CA ALA A 16 3.65 -28.95 -3.87
C ALA A 16 3.13 -27.98 -2.80
N ARG A 17 4.03 -27.23 -2.14
CA ARG A 17 3.64 -26.20 -1.17
C ARG A 17 2.80 -25.08 -1.81
N ARG A 18 3.18 -24.60 -3.00
CA ARG A 18 2.42 -23.57 -3.73
C ARG A 18 1.03 -24.07 -4.11
N THR A 19 0.92 -25.30 -4.62
CA THR A 19 -0.36 -25.90 -4.98
C THR A 19 -1.27 -26.05 -3.76
N GLN A 20 -0.74 -26.53 -2.64
CA GLN A 20 -1.50 -26.66 -1.39
C GLN A 20 -2.03 -25.31 -0.88
N LEU A 21 -1.24 -24.23 -1.00
CA LEU A 21 -1.67 -22.89 -0.61
C LEU A 21 -2.80 -22.36 -1.51
N ILE A 22 -2.70 -22.57 -2.82
CA ILE A 22 -3.75 -22.18 -3.79
C ILE A 22 -5.05 -22.93 -3.46
N GLU A 23 -4.98 -24.24 -3.20
CA GLU A 23 -6.14 -25.04 -2.82
C GLU A 23 -6.77 -24.57 -1.51
N GLN A 24 -5.97 -24.20 -0.50
CA GLN A 24 -6.48 -23.64 0.76
C GLN A 24 -7.22 -22.32 0.53
N ILE A 25 -6.67 -21.44 -0.29
CA ILE A 25 -7.28 -20.15 -0.64
C ILE A 25 -8.60 -20.39 -1.41
N ASN A 26 -8.60 -21.30 -2.38
CA ASN A 26 -9.81 -21.64 -3.14
C ASN A 26 -10.89 -22.24 -2.23
N ARG A 27 -10.54 -23.08 -1.24
CA ARG A 27 -11.50 -23.59 -0.25
C ARG A 27 -12.08 -22.49 0.64
N GLN A 28 -11.30 -21.47 0.97
CA GLN A 28 -11.76 -20.40 1.85
C GLN A 28 -12.65 -19.38 1.12
N TYR A 29 -12.34 -19.08 -0.15
CA TYR A 29 -12.94 -17.97 -0.89
C TYR A 29 -13.74 -18.38 -2.12
N HIS A 30 -13.76 -19.67 -2.47
CA HIS A 30 -14.52 -20.23 -3.60
C HIS A 30 -14.27 -19.51 -4.93
N PHE A 31 -13.01 -19.13 -5.21
CA PHE A 31 -12.66 -18.35 -6.41
C PHE A 31 -13.00 -19.05 -7.73
N GLU A 32 -12.97 -20.38 -7.78
CA GLU A 32 -13.37 -21.15 -8.97
C GLU A 32 -14.86 -21.00 -9.29
N GLU A 33 -15.68 -20.84 -8.26
CA GLU A 33 -17.13 -20.68 -8.38
C GLU A 33 -17.49 -19.24 -8.78
N ALA A 34 -16.64 -18.25 -8.49
CA ALA A 34 -16.88 -16.86 -8.85
C ALA A 34 -17.04 -16.64 -10.37
N ALA A 35 -16.29 -17.39 -11.19
CA ALA A 35 -16.39 -17.35 -12.65
C ALA A 35 -17.70 -17.95 -13.19
N SER A 36 -18.40 -18.76 -12.39
CA SER A 36 -19.65 -19.40 -12.77
C SER A 36 -20.88 -18.52 -12.49
N ILE A 37 -20.71 -17.39 -11.79
CA ILE A 37 -21.82 -16.48 -11.43
C ILE A 37 -22.33 -15.78 -12.70
N PRO A 38 -23.60 -15.99 -13.08
CA PRO A 38 -24.16 -15.33 -14.25
C PRO A 38 -24.22 -13.80 -14.07
N PRO A 39 -23.93 -13.01 -15.12
CA PRO A 39 -23.81 -11.55 -15.01
C PRO A 39 -25.13 -10.87 -14.60
N HIS A 40 -26.28 -11.49 -14.86
CA HIS A 40 -27.59 -10.97 -14.47
C HIS A 40 -27.88 -11.08 -12.96
N ILE A 41 -27.09 -11.85 -12.21
CA ILE A 41 -27.19 -12.01 -10.75
C ILE A 41 -26.16 -11.11 -10.03
N LEU A 42 -25.27 -10.47 -10.80
CA LEU A 42 -24.16 -9.69 -10.27
C LEU A 42 -24.68 -8.36 -9.70
N LEU A 43 -24.90 -8.34 -8.39
CA LEU A 43 -25.12 -7.11 -7.63
C LEU A 43 -23.77 -6.44 -7.39
N VAL A 44 -23.48 -5.40 -8.18
CA VAL A 44 -22.35 -4.51 -7.92
C VAL A 44 -22.74 -3.64 -6.73
N ASP A 45 -22.12 -3.89 -5.59
CA ASP A 45 -22.23 -2.99 -4.43
C ASP A 45 -21.49 -1.69 -4.78
N ILE A 46 -22.25 -0.64 -5.07
CA ILE A 46 -21.72 0.68 -5.44
C ILE A 46 -21.36 1.49 -4.19
N TYR A 47 -21.77 1.02 -3.00
CA TYR A 47 -21.45 1.67 -1.74
C TYR A 47 -20.17 1.07 -1.18
N PRO A 48 -19.06 1.84 -1.12
CA PRO A 48 -17.84 1.33 -0.54
C PRO A 48 -18.08 1.00 0.93
N LYS A 49 -17.81 -0.24 1.32
CA LYS A 49 -17.96 -0.66 2.71
C LYS A 49 -16.95 0.07 3.57
N LEU A 50 -17.25 0.33 4.84
CA LEU A 50 -16.33 1.01 5.76
C LEU A 50 -14.94 0.35 5.81
N ALA A 51 -14.91 -0.98 5.79
CA ALA A 51 -13.65 -1.72 5.71
C ALA A 51 -12.84 -1.37 4.45
N GLU A 52 -13.49 -1.14 3.32
CA GLU A 52 -12.84 -0.74 2.06
C GLU A 52 -12.40 0.72 2.08
N MET A 53 -13.17 1.60 2.74
CA MET A 53 -12.77 2.99 2.97
C MET A 53 -11.55 3.08 3.90
N ASP A 54 -11.52 2.30 4.98
CA ASP A 54 -10.36 2.22 5.88
C ASP A 54 -9.11 1.72 5.15
N ILE A 55 -9.28 0.80 4.18
CA ILE A 55 -8.22 0.33 3.29
C ILE A 55 -7.76 1.45 2.34
N LEU A 56 -8.70 2.18 1.73
CA LEU A 56 -8.41 3.30 0.81
C LEU A 56 -7.68 4.45 1.50
N PHE A 57 -8.05 4.78 2.73
CA PHE A 57 -7.38 5.79 3.55
C PHE A 57 -6.09 5.30 4.20
N GLY A 58 -5.76 4.01 4.05
CA GLY A 58 -4.54 3.41 4.61
C GLY A 58 -4.55 3.31 6.13
N ILE A 59 -5.74 3.25 6.74
CA ILE A 59 -5.95 3.02 8.17
C ILE A 59 -5.77 1.54 8.50
N SER A 60 -6.26 0.67 7.60
CA SER A 60 -6.16 -0.79 7.73
C SER A 60 -5.20 -1.37 6.69
N ALA A 61 -4.34 -2.30 7.14
CA ALA A 61 -3.44 -3.02 6.25
C ALA A 61 -4.18 -4.20 5.59
N VAL A 62 -4.17 -4.26 4.25
CA VAL A 62 -4.72 -5.40 3.53
C VAL A 62 -3.66 -6.49 3.41
N HIS A 63 -3.93 -7.64 4.02
CA HIS A 63 -3.20 -8.85 3.70
C HIS A 63 -3.97 -9.61 2.61
N THR A 64 -3.58 -9.47 1.34
CA THR A 64 -4.20 -10.21 0.24
C THR A 64 -3.61 -11.63 0.16
N PRO A 65 -4.35 -12.69 0.57
CA PRO A 65 -3.79 -14.04 0.65
C PRO A 65 -3.41 -14.64 -0.71
N TRP A 66 -4.02 -14.15 -1.80
CA TRP A 66 -3.82 -14.65 -3.16
C TRP A 66 -2.62 -14.02 -3.89
N ALA A 67 -2.05 -12.94 -3.36
CA ALA A 67 -0.86 -12.31 -3.92
C ALA A 67 0.35 -12.68 -3.03
N TYR A 68 1.12 -13.67 -3.47
CA TYR A 68 2.37 -14.08 -2.79
C TYR A 68 3.55 -13.14 -3.09
N PHE A 69 3.28 -11.99 -3.70
CA PHE A 69 4.25 -10.93 -3.92
C PHE A 69 4.04 -9.84 -2.88
N PHE A 70 5.13 -9.34 -2.32
CA PHE A 70 5.07 -8.15 -1.49
C PHE A 70 4.54 -6.99 -2.31
N ALA A 71 3.71 -6.17 -1.67
CA ALA A 71 3.28 -4.92 -2.27
C ALA A 71 4.53 -4.14 -2.74
N PRO A 72 4.54 -3.60 -3.98
CA PRO A 72 5.68 -2.84 -4.46
C PRO A 72 5.98 -1.67 -3.51
N PRO A 73 7.25 -1.21 -3.44
CA PRO A 73 7.57 -0.04 -2.63
C PRO A 73 6.65 1.13 -3.02
N LYS A 74 6.10 1.82 -2.03
CA LYS A 74 5.09 2.89 -2.18
C LYS A 74 3.67 2.45 -2.62
N TYR A 75 3.33 1.15 -2.64
CA TYR A 75 2.00 0.66 -3.04
C TYR A 75 0.82 1.29 -2.28
N GLN A 76 0.89 1.29 -0.94
CA GLN A 76 -0.16 1.88 -0.08
C GLN A 76 -0.31 3.38 -0.31
N PHE A 77 0.75 4.01 -0.81
CA PHE A 77 0.82 5.42 -1.09
C PHE A 77 0.16 5.78 -2.42
N GLN A 78 0.37 4.95 -3.45
CA GLN A 78 -0.25 5.09 -4.77
C GLN A 78 -1.76 4.85 -4.75
N ARG A 79 -2.27 4.07 -3.79
CA ARG A 79 -3.71 3.83 -3.63
C ARG A 79 -4.46 4.93 -2.87
N ARG A 80 -3.75 5.90 -2.27
CA ARG A 80 -4.41 7.04 -1.61
C ARG A 80 -5.10 7.90 -2.67
N SER A 81 -6.41 8.09 -2.52
CA SER A 81 -7.23 8.88 -3.44
C SER A 81 -6.64 10.28 -3.62
N PRO A 82 -6.36 10.75 -4.84
CA PRO A 82 -5.84 12.10 -5.08
C PRO A 82 -6.81 13.23 -4.70
N PHE A 83 -8.07 12.89 -4.43
CA PHE A 83 -9.14 13.82 -4.06
C PHE A 83 -9.32 14.00 -2.54
N GLY A 84 -8.56 13.26 -1.71
CA GLY A 84 -8.54 13.52 -0.27
C GLY A 84 -7.73 14.77 0.04
N PHE A 85 -8.27 15.69 0.84
CA PHE A 85 -7.47 16.77 1.43
C PHE A 85 -6.61 16.19 2.56
N PHE A 86 -5.49 15.52 2.23
CA PHE A 86 -4.61 14.87 3.22
C PHE A 86 -3.23 15.55 3.35
N ARG A 87 -3.01 16.69 2.69
CA ARG A 87 -1.72 17.40 2.74
C ARG A 87 -1.82 18.73 3.46
N VAL A 88 -0.89 18.92 4.37
CA VAL A 88 -0.70 20.15 5.14
C VAL A 88 0.06 21.20 4.31
N ALA A 89 0.96 20.78 3.42
CA ALA A 89 1.79 21.65 2.60
C ALA A 89 1.68 21.30 1.10
N PRO A 90 0.55 21.60 0.44
CA PRO A 90 0.36 21.32 -1.00
C PRO A 90 1.32 22.09 -1.92
N SER A 91 2.00 23.13 -1.41
CA SER A 91 3.04 23.88 -2.11
C SER A 91 4.32 23.08 -2.37
N LEU A 92 4.58 22.00 -1.61
CA LEU A 92 5.74 21.12 -1.81
C LEU A 92 5.59 20.17 -3.02
N GLY A 93 4.54 20.32 -3.81
CA GLY A 93 4.35 19.55 -5.03
C GLY A 93 3.69 18.21 -4.78
N SER A 94 4.02 17.17 -5.55
CA SER A 94 3.53 15.82 -5.31
C SER A 94 4.37 15.15 -4.20
N PHE A 95 3.79 14.19 -3.51
CA PHE A 95 4.52 13.37 -2.56
C PHE A 95 5.69 12.59 -3.17
N GLU A 96 5.62 12.29 -4.47
CA GLU A 96 6.76 11.72 -5.19
C GLU A 96 7.90 12.72 -5.24
N LYS A 97 7.60 13.99 -5.50
CA LYS A 97 8.58 15.09 -5.40
C LYS A 97 9.08 15.28 -3.97
N GLU A 98 8.20 15.30 -2.96
CA GLU A 98 8.64 15.37 -1.56
C GLU A 98 9.63 14.25 -1.21
N GLY A 99 9.37 13.02 -1.67
CA GLY A 99 10.28 11.88 -1.45
C GLY A 99 11.50 11.85 -2.36
N GLU A 100 11.54 12.65 -3.42
CA GLU A 100 12.74 12.93 -4.23
C GLU A 100 13.56 14.03 -3.55
N ASP A 101 12.92 15.07 -3.04
CA ASP A 101 13.55 16.18 -2.31
C ASP A 101 14.20 15.69 -1.02
N GLU A 102 13.55 14.79 -0.27
CA GLU A 102 14.16 14.13 0.90
C GLU A 102 15.41 13.31 0.53
N ARG A 103 15.38 12.59 -0.61
CA ARG A 103 16.54 11.83 -1.09
C ARG A 103 17.66 12.73 -1.54
N GLN A 104 17.34 13.78 -2.29
CA GLN A 104 18.31 14.80 -2.67
C GLN A 104 18.95 15.40 -1.43
N LEU A 105 18.16 15.74 -0.42
CA LEU A 105 18.65 16.28 0.84
C LEU A 105 19.57 15.31 1.57
N ASP A 106 19.29 14.00 1.54
CA ASP A 106 20.17 12.96 2.07
C ASP A 106 21.51 12.87 1.32
N GLU A 107 21.47 12.93 -0.01
CA GLU A 107 22.62 12.81 -0.92
C GLU A 107 23.52 14.06 -0.94
N THR A 108 22.99 15.24 -0.60
CA THR A 108 23.79 16.49 -0.55
C THR A 108 24.88 16.39 0.51
N VAL A 109 26.14 16.49 0.09
CA VAL A 109 27.30 16.57 0.98
C VAL A 109 27.35 17.96 1.60
N CYS A 110 27.48 18.03 2.93
CA CYS A 110 27.64 19.28 3.66
C CYS A 110 29.14 19.50 3.91
N ASP A 111 29.66 20.65 3.49
CA ASP A 111 31.09 20.97 3.65
C ASP A 111 31.37 21.73 4.96
N ASN A 112 30.36 22.42 5.52
CA ASN A 112 30.47 23.22 6.74
C ASN A 112 29.52 22.74 7.86
N GLU A 113 29.90 23.04 9.12
CA GLU A 113 29.05 22.77 10.30
C GLU A 113 27.71 23.54 10.27
N GLU A 114 27.64 24.68 9.59
CA GLU A 114 26.39 25.41 9.39
C GLU A 114 25.45 24.67 8.43
N ASP A 115 25.97 24.14 7.34
CA ASP A 115 25.19 23.38 6.35
C ASP A 115 24.65 22.07 6.94
N GLU A 116 25.40 21.42 7.85
CA GLU A 116 24.93 20.24 8.58
C GLU A 116 23.76 20.56 9.52
N LYS A 117 23.80 21.73 10.18
CA LYS A 117 22.70 22.19 11.03
C LYS A 117 21.45 22.48 10.20
N ASP A 118 21.61 23.16 9.07
CA ASP A 118 20.49 23.47 8.18
C ASP A 118 19.87 22.21 7.57
N LYS A 119 20.70 21.26 7.13
CA LYS A 119 20.24 19.94 6.68
C LYS A 119 19.45 19.21 7.77
N LYS A 120 19.89 19.28 9.03
CA LYS A 120 19.17 18.67 10.17
C LYS A 120 17.83 19.35 10.43
N ILE A 121 17.76 20.67 10.33
CA ILE A 121 16.51 21.44 10.49
C ILE A 121 15.51 21.05 9.40
N LEU A 122 15.97 21.00 8.14
CA LEU A 122 15.13 20.61 7.00
C LEU A 122 14.60 19.18 7.15
N LYS A 123 15.44 18.21 7.55
CA LYS A 123 15.00 16.85 7.88
C LYS A 123 13.91 16.83 8.95
N THR A 124 14.08 17.64 9.99
CA THR A 124 13.10 17.70 11.09
C THR A 124 11.77 18.25 10.57
N CYS A 125 11.81 19.28 9.71
CA CYS A 125 10.63 19.87 9.09
C CYS A 125 9.85 18.84 8.25
N PHE A 126 10.53 18.09 7.38
CA PHE A 126 9.91 17.00 6.62
C PHE A 126 9.28 15.94 7.53
N GLY A 127 9.98 15.56 8.60
CA GLY A 127 9.45 14.63 9.61
C GLY A 127 8.16 15.12 10.28
N GLU A 128 8.08 16.41 10.63
CA GLU A 128 6.87 17.00 11.21
C GLU A 128 5.73 17.08 10.19
N ILE A 129 6.01 17.44 8.93
CA ILE A 129 5.01 17.42 7.85
C ILE A 129 4.42 16.00 7.70
N HIS A 130 5.27 14.98 7.75
CA HIS A 130 4.83 13.60 7.64
C HIS A 130 3.93 13.18 8.81
N LYS A 131 4.27 13.58 10.05
CA LYS A 131 3.43 13.34 11.22
C LYS A 131 2.06 13.99 11.10
N ILE A 132 2.01 15.27 10.71
CA ILE A 132 0.74 15.99 10.60
C ILE A 132 -0.11 15.40 9.48
N ASN A 133 0.47 15.05 8.33
CA ASN A 133 -0.24 14.36 7.25
C ASN A 133 -0.84 13.01 7.71
N ASN A 134 -0.12 12.26 8.56
CA ASN A 134 -0.63 11.01 9.14
C ASN A 134 -1.80 11.26 10.12
N TRP A 135 -1.70 12.29 10.96
CA TRP A 135 -2.81 12.68 11.85
C TRP A 135 -4.03 13.14 11.06
N LEU A 136 -3.83 13.91 10.01
CA LEU A 136 -4.90 14.41 9.16
C LEU A 136 -5.61 13.25 8.44
N SER A 137 -4.83 12.27 7.95
CA SER A 137 -5.38 11.03 7.39
C SER A 137 -6.20 10.24 8.42
N PHE A 138 -5.71 10.11 9.65
CA PHE A 138 -6.42 9.44 10.73
C PHE A 138 -7.72 10.17 11.11
N ILE A 139 -7.68 11.49 11.24
CA ILE A 139 -8.86 12.32 11.58
C ILE A 139 -9.90 12.21 10.48
N VAL A 140 -9.52 12.39 9.20
CA VAL A 140 -10.45 12.26 8.06
C VAL A 140 -11.05 10.86 8.02
N GLY A 141 -10.25 9.82 8.25
CA GLY A 141 -10.72 8.45 8.38
C GLY A 141 -11.79 8.28 9.46
N ARG A 142 -11.52 8.80 10.66
CA ARG A 142 -12.47 8.75 11.79
C ARG A 142 -13.72 9.60 11.53
N VAL A 143 -13.59 10.77 10.94
CA VAL A 143 -14.74 11.62 10.57
C VAL A 143 -15.63 10.91 9.55
N GLY A 144 -15.04 10.20 8.58
CA GLY A 144 -15.79 9.33 7.66
C GLY A 144 -16.58 8.24 8.39
N GLN A 145 -16.02 7.65 9.44
CA GLN A 145 -16.73 6.69 10.30
C GLN A 145 -17.87 7.33 11.10
N PHE A 146 -17.70 8.56 11.61
CA PHE A 146 -18.72 9.25 12.43
C PHE A 146 -19.87 9.87 11.62
N LEU A 147 -19.62 10.33 10.39
CA LEU A 147 -20.64 10.94 9.53
C LEU A 147 -21.71 9.95 9.04
N GLN A 148 -21.48 8.65 9.19
CA GLN A 148 -22.44 7.62 8.78
C GLN A 148 -23.53 7.32 9.83
N GLY A 149 -23.38 7.77 11.09
CA GLY A 149 -24.32 7.45 12.18
C GLY A 149 -24.04 6.10 12.82
#